data_AF-A0A6G3MEY3-F1
#
_entry.id   AF-A0A6G3MEY3-F1
#
_cell.length_a   1.000
_cell.length_b   1.000
_cell.length_c   1.000
_cell.angle_alpha   90.00
_cell.angle_beta   90.00
_cell.angle_gamma   90.00
#
_symmetry.space_group_name_H-M   'P 1'
#
loop_
_entity.id
_entity.type
_entity.pdbx_description
1 polymer ?
#
loop_
_entity_poly.entity_id
_entity_poly.type
_entity_poly.pdbx_seq_one_letter_code
_entity_poly.pdbx_strand_id
1 'polypeptide(L)'
;MTITESHHLWPTLTDEEWVKVEVALKDLIMADYGKKNNVNVASLTQSEIRDIILGMEISAPSQQRQQISEIEKQNREEAQISATTTRSVNIHGDEIITTTTSNYERQTFSSKTEWRVRAISATNLHLRTNHIYVSSDDIKETGFTYVLPKNLLKKFIIISDLRTQIAGFVYGISPPDNLQVKEIRCIALIPQWGNHQTVHLPYQMPSHEFLKDLEPLGWIHTQPNELPHLSPFDVSTHSKILSENTSWDGEKCVVMTCSFTPGSCSLTAFKLTPTGFDWAKNNKDIGNNPKGYSQTFYERVQMLLSDRFMGFFLVPSTDCWNYNFMGVRHSVNMKYDLKLETPKEFYHEIHRPAHFLNFSNIEDTDPGFVDREDSFA
;
A
#
# COMPACT_ATOMS: atom_id res chain seq x y z
N MET A 1 -8.72 16.02 20.77
CA MET A 1 -9.27 14.88 20.01
C MET A 1 -10.65 15.32 19.56
N THR A 2 -10.89 15.45 18.26
CA THR A 2 -12.19 15.89 17.77
C THR A 2 -13.18 14.73 17.87
N ILE A 3 -14.33 14.97 18.49
CA ILE A 3 -15.36 13.94 18.72
C ILE A 3 -16.64 14.42 18.04
N THR A 4 -17.37 13.48 17.43
CA THR A 4 -18.74 13.72 16.98
C THR A 4 -19.69 13.27 18.09
N GLU A 5 -20.55 14.17 18.56
CA GLU A 5 -21.54 13.85 19.60
C GLU A 5 -22.61 12.89 19.07
N SER A 6 -23.22 12.12 19.97
CA SER A 6 -24.17 11.06 19.62
C SER A 6 -25.39 11.51 18.81
N HIS A 7 -25.72 12.80 18.86
CA HIS A 7 -26.85 13.42 18.16
C HIS A 7 -26.42 14.35 17.02
N HIS A 8 -25.11 14.43 16.72
CA HIS A 8 -24.55 15.27 15.65
C HIS A 8 -24.10 14.42 14.46
N LEU A 9 -24.27 14.96 13.25
CA LEU A 9 -23.76 14.36 12.00
C LEU A 9 -22.29 14.73 11.74
N TRP A 10 -21.88 15.93 12.14
CA TRP A 10 -20.55 16.48 11.91
C TRP A 10 -19.74 16.56 13.20
N PRO A 11 -18.41 16.52 13.13
CA PRO A 11 -17.56 16.66 14.32
C PRO A 11 -17.79 18.00 15.00
N THR A 12 -17.76 18.03 16.35
CA THR A 12 -17.85 19.27 17.10
C THR A 12 -16.52 20.02 16.98
N LEU A 13 -16.52 21.13 16.21
CA LEU A 13 -15.37 21.96 15.91
C LEU A 13 -15.66 23.42 16.26
N THR A 14 -14.63 24.17 16.62
CA THR A 14 -14.68 25.63 16.77
C THR A 14 -14.73 26.34 15.41
N ASP A 15 -15.17 27.59 15.38
CA ASP A 15 -15.22 28.39 14.14
C ASP A 15 -13.85 28.48 13.44
N GLU A 16 -12.76 28.65 14.20
CA GLU A 16 -11.40 28.68 13.65
C GLU A 16 -10.96 27.34 13.05
N GLU A 17 -11.42 26.22 13.61
CA GLU A 17 -11.16 24.89 13.06
C GLU A 17 -12.01 24.63 11.81
N TRP A 18 -13.26 25.10 11.79
CA TRP A 18 -14.12 25.04 10.60
C TRP A 18 -13.49 25.79 9.42
N VAL A 19 -12.94 26.99 9.63
CA VAL A 19 -12.22 27.72 8.56
C VAL A 19 -11.09 26.89 7.97
N LYS A 20 -10.34 26.16 8.80
CA LYS A 20 -9.25 25.27 8.32
C LYS A 20 -9.80 24.09 7.53
N VAL A 21 -10.91 23.49 7.98
CA VAL A 21 -11.57 22.37 7.28
C VAL A 21 -12.15 22.84 5.94
N GLU A 22 -12.78 24.01 5.89
CA GLU A 22 -13.35 24.59 4.67
C GLU A 22 -12.27 24.84 3.61
N VAL A 23 -11.14 25.41 4.00
CA VAL A 23 -9.99 25.60 3.09
C VAL A 23 -9.47 24.26 2.60
N ALA A 24 -9.33 23.27 3.49
CA ALA A 24 -8.86 21.93 3.11
C ALA A 24 -9.83 21.21 2.15
N LEU A 25 -11.14 21.31 2.37
CA LEU A 25 -12.15 20.73 1.48
C LEU A 25 -12.19 21.44 0.13
N LYS A 26 -12.09 22.76 0.11
CA LYS A 26 -11.94 23.54 -1.12
C LYS A 26 -10.72 23.08 -1.91
N ASP A 27 -9.55 23.02 -1.27
CA ASP A 27 -8.30 22.62 -1.92
C ASP A 27 -8.37 21.18 -2.45
N LEU A 28 -9.06 20.28 -1.74
CA LEU A 28 -9.29 18.91 -2.17
C LEU A 28 -10.17 18.83 -3.42
N ILE A 29 -11.29 19.56 -3.46
CA ILE A 29 -12.16 19.64 -4.64
C ILE A 29 -11.38 20.20 -5.84
N MET A 30 -10.64 21.28 -5.62
CA MET A 30 -9.86 21.93 -6.67
C MET A 30 -8.75 21.04 -7.19
N ALA A 31 -8.03 20.32 -6.31
CA ALA A 31 -7.00 19.37 -6.71
C ALA A 31 -7.56 18.20 -7.54
N ASP A 32 -8.74 17.67 -7.16
CA ASP A 32 -9.42 16.63 -7.94
C ASP A 32 -9.84 17.14 -9.33
N TYR A 33 -10.43 18.34 -9.41
CA TYR A 33 -10.80 18.98 -10.68
C TYR A 33 -9.58 19.22 -11.57
N GLY A 34 -8.51 19.78 -11.01
CA GLY A 34 -7.27 20.05 -11.73
C GLY A 34 -6.63 18.77 -12.27
N LYS A 35 -6.62 17.69 -11.48
CA LYS A 35 -6.12 16.38 -11.92
C LYS A 35 -6.97 15.75 -13.01
N LYS A 36 -8.30 15.78 -12.88
CA LYS A 36 -9.22 15.19 -13.88
C LYS A 36 -9.18 15.90 -15.22
N ASN A 37 -9.11 17.23 -15.21
CA ASN A 37 -9.15 18.04 -16.43
C ASN A 37 -7.76 18.44 -16.94
N ASN A 38 -6.69 18.00 -16.27
CA ASN A 38 -5.32 18.40 -16.54
C ASN A 38 -5.14 19.93 -16.57
N VAL A 39 -5.77 20.62 -15.61
CA VAL A 39 -5.77 22.09 -15.47
C VAL A 39 -4.97 22.46 -14.23
N ASN A 40 -4.10 23.47 -14.36
CA ASN A 40 -3.44 24.06 -13.21
C ASN A 40 -4.46 24.86 -12.38
N VAL A 41 -4.74 24.41 -11.16
CA VAL A 41 -5.69 25.08 -10.25
C VAL A 41 -5.33 26.55 -10.00
N ALA A 42 -4.04 26.87 -10.00
CA ALA A 42 -3.58 28.24 -9.77
C ALA A 42 -3.93 29.22 -10.90
N SER A 43 -4.29 28.74 -12.09
CA SER A 43 -4.71 29.59 -13.20
C SER A 43 -6.22 29.90 -13.21
N LEU A 44 -6.97 29.37 -12.24
CA LEU A 44 -8.42 29.55 -12.16
C LEU A 44 -8.78 30.86 -11.45
N THR A 45 -9.75 31.58 -12.01
CA THR A 45 -10.34 32.79 -11.43
C THR A 45 -11.27 32.45 -10.25
N GLN A 46 -11.56 33.42 -9.38
CA GLN A 46 -12.46 33.21 -8.24
C GLN A 46 -13.88 32.83 -8.66
N SER A 47 -14.35 33.30 -9.82
CA SER A 47 -15.63 32.87 -10.41
C SER A 47 -15.58 31.41 -10.84
N GLU A 48 -14.52 30.97 -11.52
CA GLU A 48 -14.38 29.57 -11.94
C GLU A 48 -14.26 28.63 -10.74
N ILE A 49 -13.51 29.03 -9.70
CA ILE A 49 -13.42 28.28 -8.44
C ILE A 49 -14.81 28.13 -7.79
N ARG A 50 -15.59 29.21 -7.72
CA ARG A 50 -16.96 29.18 -7.18
C ARG A 50 -17.85 28.24 -7.98
N ASP A 51 -17.82 28.36 -9.30
CA ASP A 51 -18.66 27.58 -10.21
C ASP A 51 -18.32 26.08 -10.15
N ILE A 52 -17.03 25.72 -9.99
CA ILE A 52 -16.57 24.34 -9.76
C ILE A 52 -17.13 23.80 -8.44
N ILE A 53 -17.03 24.56 -7.35
CA ILE A 53 -17.52 24.14 -6.02
C ILE A 53 -19.04 23.96 -6.02
N LEU A 54 -19.77 24.81 -6.78
CA LEU A 54 -21.22 24.74 -6.93
C LEU A 54 -21.68 23.66 -7.93
N GLY A 55 -20.76 22.95 -8.59
CA GLY A 55 -21.06 21.83 -9.48
C GLY A 55 -21.50 22.22 -10.89
N MET A 56 -21.12 23.41 -11.38
CA MET A 56 -21.39 23.84 -12.75
C MET A 56 -20.37 23.24 -13.74
N GLU A 57 -20.81 22.85 -14.93
CA GLU A 57 -19.92 22.42 -16.02
C GLU A 57 -19.19 23.63 -16.61
N ILE A 58 -17.89 23.76 -16.31
CA ILE A 58 -17.02 24.76 -16.91
C ILE A 58 -16.22 24.12 -18.02
N SER A 59 -16.28 24.70 -19.22
CA SER A 59 -15.37 24.37 -20.32
C SER A 59 -13.93 24.60 -19.86
N ALA A 60 -13.07 23.57 -19.98
CA ALA A 60 -11.67 23.69 -19.58
C ALA A 60 -11.03 24.96 -20.20
N PRO A 61 -10.29 25.77 -19.40
CA PRO A 61 -9.69 27.01 -19.91
C PRO A 61 -8.83 26.72 -21.14
N SER A 62 -8.92 27.55 -22.17
CA SER A 62 -8.16 27.34 -23.41
C SER A 62 -6.65 27.30 -23.14
N GLN A 63 -5.93 26.40 -23.83
CA GLN A 63 -4.47 26.23 -23.70
C GLN A 63 -3.68 27.55 -23.88
N GLN A 64 -4.24 28.49 -24.63
CA GLN A 64 -3.68 29.81 -24.85
C GLN A 64 -3.65 30.67 -23.57
N ARG A 65 -4.67 30.59 -22.70
CA ARG A 65 -4.68 31.26 -21.39
C ARG A 65 -3.70 30.61 -20.41
N GLN A 66 -3.51 29.28 -20.52
CA GLN A 66 -2.56 28.55 -19.68
C GLN A 66 -1.12 29.00 -19.96
N GLN A 67 -0.75 29.14 -21.25
CA GLN A 67 0.58 29.63 -21.65
C GLN A 67 0.85 31.06 -21.18
N ILE A 68 -0.15 31.96 -21.25
CA ILE A 68 0.00 33.35 -20.79
C ILE A 68 0.23 33.40 -19.27
N SER A 69 -0.49 32.57 -18.50
CA SER A 69 -0.32 32.49 -17.05
C SER A 69 1.05 31.90 -16.66
N GLU A 70 1.55 30.90 -17.39
CA GLU A 70 2.90 30.33 -17.17
C GLU A 70 4.01 31.34 -17.48
N ILE A 71 3.86 32.13 -18.56
CA ILE A 71 4.79 33.21 -18.93
C ILE A 71 4.76 34.34 -17.88
N GLU A 72 3.58 34.73 -17.40
CA GLU A 72 3.47 35.72 -16.31
C GLU A 72 4.07 35.23 -14.99
N LYS A 73 4.00 33.91 -14.74
CA LYS A 73 4.61 33.30 -13.55
C LYS A 73 6.14 33.24 -13.65
N GLN A 74 6.70 32.90 -14.81
CA GLN A 74 8.14 32.98 -15.07
C GLN A 74 8.66 34.42 -14.88
N ASN A 75 7.94 35.42 -15.39
CA ASN A 75 8.29 36.84 -15.19
C ASN A 75 8.20 37.30 -13.73
N ARG A 76 7.32 36.68 -12.91
CA ARG A 76 7.24 36.94 -11.46
C ARG A 76 8.32 36.20 -10.66
N GLU A 77 8.67 34.99 -11.07
CA GLU A 77 9.73 34.19 -10.42
C GLU A 77 11.13 34.77 -10.69
N GLU A 78 11.36 35.41 -11.84
CA GLU A 78 12.59 36.18 -12.12
C GLU A 78 12.75 37.41 -11.20
N ALA A 79 11.65 37.94 -10.63
CA ALA A 79 11.70 39.10 -9.73
C ALA A 79 11.98 38.75 -8.25
N GLN A 80 12.06 37.46 -7.89
CA GLN A 80 12.15 37.02 -6.49
C GLN A 80 13.27 36.00 -6.21
N ILE A 81 14.37 36.04 -6.97
CA ILE A 81 15.60 35.30 -6.63
C ILE A 81 16.47 36.18 -5.72
N SER A 82 16.20 36.16 -4.41
CA SER A 82 17.23 36.49 -3.41
C SER A 82 17.71 35.19 -2.78
N ALA A 83 18.88 34.71 -3.23
CA ALA A 83 19.53 33.55 -2.67
C ALA A 83 20.06 33.89 -1.27
N THR A 84 19.53 33.25 -0.23
CA THR A 84 20.08 33.41 1.13
C THR A 84 21.26 32.46 1.29
N THR A 85 22.48 33.00 1.26
CA THR A 85 23.71 32.25 1.54
C THR A 85 23.88 32.12 3.04
N THR A 86 23.89 30.89 3.57
CA THR A 86 24.19 30.66 5.00
C THR A 86 25.62 30.16 5.11
N ARG A 87 26.46 30.86 5.89
CA ARG A 87 27.82 30.42 6.24
C ARG A 87 27.77 29.65 7.55
N SER A 88 28.39 28.49 7.60
CA SER A 88 28.55 27.74 8.86
C SER A 88 29.90 27.05 8.89
N VAL A 89 30.50 26.98 10.08
CA VAL A 89 31.86 26.47 10.31
C VAL A 89 31.77 25.12 10.99
N ASN A 90 32.51 24.13 10.49
CA ASN A 90 32.61 22.82 11.13
C ASN A 90 33.54 22.90 12.37
N ILE A 91 33.45 21.93 13.29
CA ILE A 91 34.30 21.77 14.50
C ILE A 91 35.81 21.71 14.23
N HIS A 92 36.26 21.78 12.97
CA HIS A 92 37.67 21.83 12.56
C HIS A 92 38.07 23.16 11.89
N GLY A 93 37.21 24.17 11.88
CA GLY A 93 37.54 25.53 11.45
C GLY A 93 37.38 25.83 9.96
N ASP A 94 36.93 24.86 9.15
CA ASP A 94 36.68 25.07 7.72
C ASP A 94 35.30 25.71 7.47
N GLU A 95 35.27 26.78 6.68
CA GLU A 95 34.04 27.48 6.26
C GLU A 95 33.28 26.67 5.19
N ILE A 96 32.03 26.33 5.48
CA ILE A 96 31.10 25.74 4.50
C ILE A 96 30.11 26.83 4.07
N ILE A 97 30.11 27.14 2.78
CA ILE A 97 29.16 28.06 2.13
C ILE A 97 28.12 27.22 1.39
N THR A 98 26.90 27.12 1.93
CA THR A 98 25.81 26.38 1.29
C THR A 98 24.82 27.35 0.66
N THR A 99 24.78 27.37 -0.67
CA THR A 99 23.77 28.09 -1.45
C THR A 99 22.57 27.18 -1.67
N THR A 100 21.47 27.44 -0.97
CA THR A 100 20.22 26.67 -1.18
C THR A 100 19.36 27.42 -2.19
N THR A 101 19.15 26.84 -3.38
CA THR A 101 18.11 27.27 -4.31
C THR A 101 16.87 26.40 -4.11
N SER A 102 15.70 27.04 -4.06
CA SER A 102 14.34 26.47 -3.91
C SER A 102 13.88 26.05 -2.51
N ASN A 103 12.79 26.68 -2.05
CA ASN A 103 12.02 26.35 -0.84
C ASN A 103 11.00 25.21 -1.05
N TYR A 104 10.83 24.71 -2.29
CA TYR A 104 9.79 23.73 -2.60
C TYR A 104 10.10 22.32 -2.06
N GLU A 105 11.37 21.94 -1.95
CA GLU A 105 11.76 20.60 -1.47
C GLU A 105 11.86 20.48 0.06
N ARG A 106 11.85 21.59 0.80
CA ARG A 106 11.96 21.56 2.28
C ARG A 106 10.63 21.37 3.01
N GLN A 107 9.47 21.53 2.36
CA GLN A 107 8.17 21.42 3.05
C GLN A 107 7.64 19.98 3.20
N THR A 108 8.19 18.99 2.48
CA THR A 108 7.58 17.64 2.43
C THR A 108 8.43 16.54 3.07
N PHE A 109 9.56 16.87 3.70
CA PHE A 109 10.35 15.87 4.44
C PHE A 109 10.02 15.90 5.93
N SER A 110 8.78 15.53 6.26
CA SER A 110 8.35 15.20 7.63
C SER A 110 9.04 13.91 8.06
N SER A 111 10.08 14.04 8.89
CA SER A 111 10.95 12.97 9.38
C SER A 111 10.38 12.18 10.56
N LYS A 112 9.05 12.15 10.71
CA LYS A 112 8.33 11.12 11.47
C LYS A 112 7.35 10.49 10.50
N THR A 113 7.61 9.25 10.07
CA THR A 113 6.70 8.45 9.26
C THR A 113 5.28 8.61 9.82
N GLU A 114 4.40 9.31 9.10
CA GLU A 114 3.03 9.60 9.55
C GLU A 114 2.16 8.32 9.48
N TRP A 115 2.52 7.35 10.32
CA TRP A 115 1.80 6.10 10.48
C TRP A 115 0.37 6.37 10.97
N ARG A 116 0.12 7.50 11.66
CA ARG A 116 -1.21 7.90 12.12
C ARG A 116 -2.15 8.22 10.96
N VAL A 117 -1.71 9.04 10.01
CA VAL A 117 -2.51 9.39 8.82
C VAL A 117 -2.79 8.14 8.01
N ARG A 118 -1.79 7.26 7.84
CA ARG A 118 -2.00 5.98 7.17
C ARG A 118 -2.91 5.03 7.95
N ALA A 119 -2.81 4.98 9.28
CA ALA A 119 -3.68 4.16 10.12
C ALA A 119 -5.14 4.58 10.02
N ILE A 120 -5.42 5.89 10.05
CA ILE A 120 -6.77 6.43 9.83
C ILE A 120 -7.22 6.12 8.40
N SER A 121 -6.35 6.27 7.40
CA SER A 121 -6.72 5.96 6.01
C SER A 121 -7.01 4.47 5.81
N ALA A 122 -6.30 3.59 6.52
CA ALA A 122 -6.46 2.15 6.43
C ALA A 122 -7.82 1.66 6.96
N THR A 123 -8.47 2.39 7.89
CA THR A 123 -9.82 2.00 8.36
C THR A 123 -10.85 2.03 7.24
N ASN A 124 -10.61 2.82 6.19
CA ASN A 124 -11.50 2.96 5.04
C ASN A 124 -11.19 1.98 3.89
N LEU A 125 -10.22 1.06 4.05
CA LEU A 125 -9.88 0.05 3.03
C LEU A 125 -11.07 -0.84 2.65
N HIS A 126 -11.98 -1.11 3.60
CA HIS A 126 -13.18 -1.89 3.36
C HIS A 126 -14.07 -1.30 2.26
N LEU A 127 -14.10 0.03 2.09
CA LEU A 127 -14.88 0.71 1.04
C LEU A 127 -14.38 0.34 -0.36
N ARG A 128 -13.06 0.14 -0.54
CA ARG A 128 -12.48 -0.25 -1.82
C ARG A 128 -12.87 -1.67 -2.23
N THR A 129 -13.31 -2.50 -1.30
CA THR A 129 -13.73 -3.88 -1.59
C THR A 129 -15.08 -3.97 -2.31
N ASN A 130 -15.80 -2.84 -2.42
CA ASN A 130 -17.04 -2.75 -3.20
C ASN A 130 -16.77 -2.66 -4.70
N HIS A 131 -15.61 -2.16 -5.11
CA HIS A 131 -15.23 -1.97 -6.51
C HIS A 131 -13.92 -2.71 -6.78
N ILE A 132 -14.05 -3.93 -7.28
CA ILE A 132 -12.91 -4.80 -7.60
C ILE A 132 -12.90 -5.06 -9.10
N TYR A 133 -11.81 -4.69 -9.75
CA TYR A 133 -11.54 -4.97 -11.15
C TYR A 133 -10.59 -6.16 -11.26
N VAL A 134 -10.83 -7.04 -12.21
CA VAL A 134 -9.98 -8.18 -12.52
C VAL A 134 -9.47 -8.01 -13.93
N SER A 135 -8.14 -7.99 -14.10
CA SER A 135 -7.53 -7.95 -15.43
C SER A 135 -7.85 -9.26 -16.16
N SER A 136 -8.59 -9.15 -17.25
CA SER A 136 -8.92 -10.26 -18.15
C SER A 136 -8.32 -9.98 -19.53
N ASP A 137 -7.09 -10.46 -19.75
CA ASP A 137 -6.50 -10.53 -21.09
C ASP A 137 -6.98 -11.80 -21.82
N ASP A 138 -6.77 -11.85 -23.14
CA ASP A 138 -7.19 -12.96 -24.00
C ASP A 138 -6.79 -14.32 -23.43
N ILE A 139 -7.80 -15.18 -23.24
CA ILE A 139 -7.66 -16.49 -22.59
C ILE A 139 -6.76 -17.36 -23.47
N LYS A 140 -5.56 -17.68 -23.00
CA LYS A 140 -4.80 -18.81 -23.56
C LYS A 140 -5.55 -20.09 -23.21
N GLU A 141 -6.08 -20.81 -24.21
CA GLU A 141 -6.82 -22.06 -24.03
C GLU A 141 -6.05 -23.17 -23.29
N THR A 142 -4.73 -23.03 -23.16
CA THR A 142 -3.83 -24.04 -22.60
C THR A 142 -3.35 -23.76 -21.17
N GLY A 143 -3.79 -22.66 -20.52
CA GLY A 143 -3.35 -22.27 -19.18
C GLY A 143 -4.35 -22.64 -18.06
N PHE A 144 -3.86 -22.70 -16.82
CA PHE A 144 -4.71 -22.85 -15.64
C PHE A 144 -5.54 -21.59 -15.36
N THR A 145 -6.77 -21.77 -14.90
CA THR A 145 -7.63 -20.68 -14.41
C THR A 145 -7.68 -20.69 -12.89
N TYR A 146 -7.34 -19.57 -12.26
CA TYR A 146 -7.30 -19.44 -10.79
C TYR A 146 -8.58 -18.81 -10.25
N VAL A 147 -9.22 -19.43 -9.27
CA VAL A 147 -10.46 -18.93 -8.67
C VAL A 147 -10.19 -18.49 -7.23
N LEU A 148 -10.20 -17.19 -6.99
CA LEU A 148 -9.99 -16.58 -5.68
C LEU A 148 -11.35 -16.29 -5.01
N PRO A 149 -11.62 -16.83 -3.81
CA PRO A 149 -12.87 -16.55 -3.13
C PRO A 149 -12.89 -15.12 -2.57
N LYS A 150 -14.02 -14.44 -2.74
CA LYS A 150 -14.19 -13.01 -2.39
C LYS A 150 -13.91 -12.74 -0.90
N ASN A 151 -14.20 -13.68 -0.01
CA ASN A 151 -13.96 -13.50 1.42
C ASN A 151 -12.48 -13.36 1.76
N LEU A 152 -11.62 -14.16 1.12
CA LEU A 152 -10.17 -14.07 1.26
C LEU A 152 -9.67 -12.73 0.75
N LEU A 153 -10.08 -12.34 -0.46
CA LEU A 153 -9.66 -11.07 -1.05
C LEU A 153 -10.08 -9.86 -0.20
N LYS A 154 -11.35 -9.83 0.25
CA LYS A 154 -11.87 -8.75 1.09
C LYS A 154 -11.07 -8.62 2.38
N LYS A 155 -10.84 -9.72 3.09
CA LYS A 155 -10.08 -9.66 4.34
C LYS A 155 -8.61 -9.31 4.09
N PHE A 156 -7.99 -9.83 3.03
CA PHE A 156 -6.62 -9.48 2.65
C PHE A 156 -6.44 -7.99 2.34
N ILE A 157 -7.41 -7.36 1.67
CA ILE A 157 -7.44 -5.90 1.46
C ILE A 157 -7.59 -5.17 2.79
N ILE A 158 -8.53 -5.57 3.65
CA ILE A 158 -8.82 -4.88 4.92
C ILE A 158 -7.61 -4.87 5.87
N ILE A 159 -6.82 -5.95 5.91
CA ILE A 159 -5.67 -6.03 6.82
C ILE A 159 -4.42 -5.31 6.31
N SER A 160 -4.44 -4.74 5.10
CA SER A 160 -3.28 -4.17 4.43
C SER A 160 -3.00 -2.70 4.81
N ASP A 161 -1.96 -2.12 4.20
CA ASP A 161 -1.67 -0.69 4.21
C ASP A 161 -1.68 -0.14 2.79
N LEU A 162 -2.07 1.13 2.63
CA LEU A 162 -2.16 1.79 1.32
C LEU A 162 -0.78 2.03 0.66
N ARG A 163 0.30 1.99 1.42
CA ARG A 163 1.66 2.30 0.94
C ARG A 163 2.63 1.16 1.15
N THR A 164 2.54 0.44 2.26
CA THR A 164 3.41 -0.69 2.56
C THR A 164 2.80 -1.97 2.03
N GLN A 165 3.55 -2.68 1.17
CA GLN A 165 3.13 -3.95 0.62
C GLN A 165 3.08 -5.03 1.72
N ILE A 166 2.06 -5.90 1.62
CA ILE A 166 1.94 -7.13 2.39
C ILE A 166 1.74 -8.28 1.41
N ALA A 167 2.12 -9.50 1.81
CA ALA A 167 1.99 -10.71 1.01
C ALA A 167 1.43 -11.89 1.81
N GLY A 168 0.83 -12.82 1.09
CA GLY A 168 0.39 -14.11 1.62
C GLY A 168 0.66 -15.23 0.62
N PHE A 169 1.07 -16.38 1.11
CA PHE A 169 1.22 -17.56 0.29
C PHE A 169 -0.15 -18.19 0.00
N VAL A 170 -0.36 -18.57 -1.25
CA VAL A 170 -1.66 -19.04 -1.75
C VAL A 170 -1.60 -20.55 -1.92
N TYR A 171 -2.59 -21.23 -1.34
CA TYR A 171 -2.74 -22.68 -1.42
C TYR A 171 -4.14 -23.03 -1.91
N GLY A 172 -4.25 -24.11 -2.67
CA GLY A 172 -5.52 -24.52 -3.24
C GLY A 172 -5.51 -25.94 -3.75
N ILE A 173 -6.56 -26.27 -4.49
CA ILE A 173 -6.75 -27.59 -5.08
C ILE A 173 -7.58 -27.43 -6.36
N SER A 174 -7.39 -28.34 -7.31
CA SER A 174 -8.30 -28.45 -8.44
C SER A 174 -9.59 -29.17 -8.03
N PRO A 175 -10.77 -28.69 -8.47
CA PRO A 175 -12.00 -29.45 -8.29
C PRO A 175 -11.90 -30.79 -9.03
N PRO A 176 -12.56 -31.86 -8.52
CA PRO A 176 -12.47 -33.20 -9.11
C PRO A 176 -12.97 -33.24 -10.56
N ASP A 177 -13.87 -32.33 -10.93
CA ASP A 177 -14.48 -32.26 -12.26
C ASP A 177 -13.60 -31.55 -13.29
N ASN A 178 -12.64 -30.71 -12.86
CA ASN A 178 -11.81 -29.93 -13.79
C ASN A 178 -10.41 -29.61 -13.23
N LEU A 179 -9.41 -30.33 -13.72
CA LEU A 179 -8.01 -30.18 -13.31
C LEU A 179 -7.35 -28.88 -13.82
N GLN A 180 -7.92 -28.22 -14.83
CA GLN A 180 -7.40 -26.94 -15.35
C GLN A 180 -7.83 -25.74 -14.50
N VAL A 181 -8.76 -25.94 -13.57
CA VAL A 181 -9.18 -24.91 -12.61
C VAL A 181 -8.42 -25.11 -11.30
N LYS A 182 -7.95 -24.01 -10.72
CA LYS A 182 -7.28 -23.98 -9.41
C LYS A 182 -8.10 -23.14 -8.44
N GLU A 183 -8.79 -23.79 -7.51
CA GLU A 183 -9.58 -23.11 -6.50
C GLU A 183 -8.69 -22.79 -5.29
N ILE A 184 -8.55 -21.50 -4.98
CA ILE A 184 -7.75 -21.03 -3.87
C ILE A 184 -8.52 -21.24 -2.57
N ARG A 185 -8.01 -22.09 -1.69
CA ARG A 185 -8.68 -22.44 -0.43
C ARG A 185 -8.07 -21.73 0.77
N CYS A 186 -6.79 -21.38 0.70
CA CYS A 186 -6.07 -20.81 1.84
C CYS A 186 -5.11 -19.68 1.42
N ILE A 187 -5.05 -18.64 2.25
CA ILE A 187 -3.93 -17.69 2.26
C ILE A 187 -3.19 -17.84 3.59
N ALA A 188 -1.92 -18.25 3.54
CA ALA A 188 -1.03 -18.28 4.69
C ALA A 188 -0.28 -16.95 4.81
N LEU A 189 -0.59 -16.18 5.85
CA LEU A 189 0.21 -15.02 6.25
C LEU A 189 1.33 -15.48 7.16
N ILE A 190 2.54 -15.04 6.85
CA ILE A 190 3.75 -15.38 7.58
C ILE A 190 4.36 -14.10 8.15
N PRO A 191 5.31 -14.20 9.12
CA PRO A 191 6.08 -13.05 9.59
C PRO A 191 6.70 -12.30 8.41
N GLN A 192 6.46 -11.00 8.30
CA GLN A 192 6.90 -10.23 7.15
C GLN A 192 7.02 -8.74 7.46
N TRP A 193 7.79 -8.03 6.65
CA TRP A 193 7.77 -6.56 6.60
C TRP A 193 7.89 -6.13 5.14
N GLY A 194 7.49 -4.90 4.83
CA GLY A 194 7.44 -4.44 3.44
C GLY A 194 7.78 -2.97 3.32
N ASN A 195 7.96 -2.55 2.08
CA ASN A 195 8.05 -1.15 1.71
C ASN A 195 7.05 -0.86 0.58
N HIS A 196 7.25 0.21 -0.16
CA HIS A 196 6.33 0.61 -1.23
C HIS A 196 6.55 -0.16 -2.55
N GLN A 197 7.64 -0.91 -2.65
CA GLN A 197 8.09 -1.59 -3.86
C GLN A 197 8.15 -3.12 -3.71
N THR A 198 8.42 -3.61 -2.51
CA THR A 198 8.62 -5.05 -2.27
C THR A 198 8.26 -5.43 -0.83
N VAL A 199 8.16 -6.74 -0.61
CA VAL A 199 7.91 -7.41 0.67
C VAL A 199 9.08 -8.34 0.98
N HIS A 200 9.42 -8.45 2.26
CA HIS A 200 10.48 -9.31 2.75
C HIS A 200 9.87 -10.40 3.63
N LEU A 201 10.15 -11.64 3.25
CA LEU A 201 9.63 -12.85 3.86
C LEU A 201 10.79 -13.72 4.39
N PRO A 202 10.59 -14.49 5.48
CA PRO A 202 11.52 -15.53 5.91
C PRO A 202 11.61 -16.69 4.91
N TYR A 203 12.71 -17.43 4.97
CA TYR A 203 12.95 -18.59 4.11
C TYR A 203 12.08 -19.80 4.42
N GLN A 204 11.67 -19.97 5.68
CA GLN A 204 10.80 -21.08 6.04
C GLN A 204 9.47 -20.93 5.30
N MET A 205 9.06 -21.97 4.59
CA MET A 205 7.75 -22.04 3.93
C MET A 205 6.64 -22.48 4.91
N PRO A 206 5.38 -22.10 4.65
CA PRO A 206 4.25 -22.53 5.45
C PRO A 206 4.16 -24.05 5.56
N SER A 207 4.04 -24.55 6.79
CA SER A 207 3.76 -25.95 7.09
C SER A 207 2.68 -26.01 8.15
N HIS A 208 1.59 -26.72 7.87
CA HIS A 208 0.46 -26.88 8.78
C HIS A 208 -0.38 -28.09 8.36
N GLU A 209 -1.13 -28.70 9.29
CA GLU A 209 -1.99 -29.86 9.02
C GLU A 209 -2.99 -29.60 7.89
N PHE A 210 -3.71 -28.47 7.95
CA PHE A 210 -4.66 -28.04 6.90
C PHE A 210 -4.03 -27.76 5.52
N LEU A 211 -2.71 -27.73 5.39
CA LEU A 211 -2.04 -27.55 4.09
C LEU A 211 -1.67 -28.88 3.42
N LYS A 212 -1.77 -30.02 4.13
CA LYS A 212 -1.31 -31.32 3.61
C LYS A 212 -2.05 -31.77 2.35
N ASP A 213 -3.34 -31.44 2.27
CA ASP A 213 -4.20 -31.80 1.14
C ASP A 213 -4.27 -30.71 0.06
N LEU A 214 -3.52 -29.61 0.24
CA LEU A 214 -3.50 -28.48 -0.68
C LEU A 214 -2.14 -28.39 -1.39
N GLU A 215 -2.16 -27.96 -2.65
CA GLU A 215 -0.94 -27.64 -3.39
C GLU A 215 -0.64 -26.14 -3.29
N PRO A 216 0.65 -25.74 -3.27
CA PRO A 216 1.03 -24.34 -3.38
C PRO A 216 0.69 -23.82 -4.78
N LEU A 217 0.04 -22.67 -4.84
CA LEU A 217 -0.36 -21.99 -6.08
C LEU A 217 0.36 -20.66 -6.27
N GLY A 218 1.35 -20.33 -5.42
CA GLY A 218 2.11 -19.09 -5.50
C GLY A 218 1.85 -18.15 -4.34
N TRP A 219 1.79 -16.85 -4.62
CA TRP A 219 1.63 -15.81 -3.60
C TRP A 219 0.84 -14.62 -4.12
N ILE A 220 0.15 -13.94 -3.21
CA ILE A 220 -0.57 -12.69 -3.46
C ILE A 220 0.08 -11.57 -2.66
N HIS A 221 0.21 -10.38 -3.23
CA HIS A 221 0.65 -9.20 -2.50
C HIS A 221 -0.11 -7.94 -2.90
N THR A 222 -0.15 -6.97 -1.99
CA THR A 222 -0.68 -5.64 -2.29
C THR A 222 0.37 -4.78 -2.96
N GLN A 223 -0.08 -3.86 -3.82
CA GLN A 223 0.79 -2.83 -4.38
C GLN A 223 0.13 -1.44 -4.30
N PRO A 224 0.86 -0.38 -3.91
CA PRO A 224 0.29 0.95 -3.72
C PRO A 224 -0.24 1.58 -5.01
N ASN A 225 0.37 1.23 -6.14
CA ASN A 225 0.04 1.72 -7.45
C ASN A 225 -0.21 0.55 -8.40
N GLU A 226 -1.10 0.72 -9.36
CA GLU A 226 -1.29 -0.23 -10.44
C GLU A 226 -0.15 -0.12 -11.45
N LEU A 227 0.49 -1.25 -11.74
CA LEU A 227 1.54 -1.35 -12.75
C LEU A 227 1.00 -2.10 -13.97
N PRO A 228 1.28 -1.64 -15.20
CA PRO A 228 0.87 -2.33 -16.42
C PRO A 228 1.73 -3.57 -16.71
N HIS A 229 2.69 -3.89 -15.85
CA HIS A 229 3.62 -5.02 -15.94
C HIS A 229 3.88 -5.58 -14.55
N LEU A 230 4.30 -6.84 -14.47
CA LEU A 230 4.86 -7.38 -13.24
C LEU A 230 6.15 -6.62 -12.89
N SER A 231 6.44 -6.38 -11.61
CA SER A 231 7.66 -5.65 -11.26
C SER A 231 8.90 -6.55 -11.33
N PRO A 232 10.10 -6.01 -11.60
CA PRO A 232 11.33 -6.80 -11.55
C PRO A 232 11.62 -7.41 -10.17
N PHE A 233 11.14 -6.75 -9.10
CA PHE A 233 11.20 -7.26 -7.73
C PHE A 233 10.36 -8.52 -7.57
N ASP A 234 9.16 -8.55 -8.15
CA ASP A 234 8.27 -9.71 -8.07
C ASP A 234 8.81 -10.88 -8.88
N VAL A 235 9.34 -10.62 -10.08
CA VAL A 235 10.02 -11.64 -10.90
C VAL A 235 11.19 -12.25 -10.15
N SER A 236 12.02 -11.41 -9.53
CA SER A 236 13.18 -11.85 -8.74
C SER A 236 12.77 -12.65 -7.51
N THR A 237 11.76 -12.16 -6.78
CA THR A 237 11.24 -12.80 -5.56
C THR A 237 10.60 -14.15 -5.88
N HIS A 238 9.77 -14.20 -6.92
CA HIS A 238 9.09 -15.43 -7.30
C HIS A 238 10.07 -16.49 -7.83
N SER A 239 11.05 -16.10 -8.65
CA SER A 239 12.11 -17.02 -9.10
C SER A 239 12.92 -17.57 -7.93
N LYS A 240 13.25 -16.72 -6.95
CA LYS A 240 13.94 -17.14 -5.73
C LYS A 240 13.13 -18.18 -4.94
N ILE A 241 11.85 -17.91 -4.69
CA ILE A 241 10.94 -18.84 -3.98
C ILE A 241 10.88 -20.20 -4.70
N LEU A 242 10.69 -20.19 -6.03
CA LEU A 242 10.65 -21.41 -6.84
C LEU A 242 11.98 -22.18 -6.82
N SER A 243 13.11 -21.47 -6.85
CA SER A 243 14.44 -22.09 -6.84
C SER A 243 14.80 -22.73 -5.50
N GLU A 244 14.31 -22.16 -4.40
CA GLU A 244 14.58 -22.63 -3.04
C GLU A 244 13.61 -23.74 -2.60
N ASN A 245 12.48 -23.93 -3.32
CA ASN A 245 11.43 -24.87 -2.95
C ASN A 245 11.03 -25.79 -4.11
N THR A 246 11.64 -26.96 -4.17
CA THR A 246 11.39 -27.96 -5.23
C THR A 246 9.97 -28.55 -5.23
N SER A 247 9.21 -28.36 -4.15
CA SER A 247 7.80 -28.76 -4.06
C SER A 247 6.86 -27.84 -4.85
N TRP A 248 7.34 -26.67 -5.28
CA TRP A 248 6.55 -25.70 -6.04
C TRP A 248 6.72 -25.94 -7.53
N ASP A 249 5.59 -26.04 -8.23
CA ASP A 249 5.55 -26.22 -9.68
C ASP A 249 5.48 -24.85 -10.37
N GLY A 250 6.52 -24.51 -11.14
CA GLY A 250 6.62 -23.24 -11.87
C GLY A 250 5.50 -23.02 -12.91
N GLU A 251 4.84 -24.09 -13.37
CA GLU A 251 3.70 -23.97 -14.30
C GLU A 251 2.37 -23.69 -13.58
N LYS A 252 2.28 -24.00 -12.28
CA LYS A 252 1.08 -23.80 -11.45
C LYS A 252 1.19 -22.64 -10.46
N CYS A 253 2.40 -22.22 -10.14
CA CYS A 253 2.61 -21.13 -9.19
C CYS A 253 2.52 -19.78 -9.88
N VAL A 254 1.77 -18.86 -9.27
CA VAL A 254 1.52 -17.52 -9.83
C VAL A 254 1.83 -16.42 -8.82
N VAL A 255 2.05 -15.22 -9.35
CA VAL A 255 2.13 -13.98 -8.59
C VAL A 255 0.84 -13.22 -8.80
N MET A 256 0.07 -13.02 -7.73
CA MET A 256 -1.14 -12.22 -7.76
C MET A 256 -0.86 -10.83 -7.18
N THR A 257 -1.17 -9.79 -7.95
CA THR A 257 -0.96 -8.41 -7.54
C THR A 257 -2.31 -7.75 -7.27
N CYS A 258 -2.48 -7.20 -6.07
CA CYS A 258 -3.66 -6.46 -5.65
C CYS A 258 -3.32 -4.97 -5.55
N SER A 259 -3.64 -4.19 -6.59
CA SER A 259 -3.36 -2.77 -6.68
C SER A 259 -4.44 -1.91 -6.04
N PHE A 260 -4.02 -0.88 -5.31
CA PHE A 260 -4.93 0.15 -4.81
C PHE A 260 -5.12 1.28 -5.82
N THR A 261 -6.28 1.30 -6.47
CA THR A 261 -6.74 2.37 -7.36
C THR A 261 -7.69 3.32 -6.60
N PRO A 262 -7.87 4.58 -7.02
CA PRO A 262 -8.80 5.49 -6.35
C PRO A 262 -10.20 4.87 -6.18
N GLY A 263 -10.64 4.70 -4.93
CA GLY A 263 -11.95 4.11 -4.58
C GLY A 263 -12.14 2.61 -4.89
N SER A 264 -11.13 1.92 -5.40
CA SER A 264 -11.25 0.55 -5.91
C SER A 264 -9.97 -0.27 -5.68
N CYS A 265 -10.02 -1.55 -6.06
CA CYS A 265 -8.85 -2.42 -6.18
C CYS A 265 -8.81 -3.06 -7.57
N SER A 266 -7.61 -3.24 -8.11
CA SER A 266 -7.39 -4.00 -9.35
C SER A 266 -6.57 -5.26 -9.02
N LEU A 267 -6.96 -6.40 -9.58
CA LEU A 267 -6.32 -7.69 -9.32
C LEU A 267 -5.84 -8.29 -10.65
N THR A 268 -4.56 -8.66 -10.69
CA THR A 268 -3.93 -9.32 -11.86
C THR A 268 -3.13 -10.53 -11.38
N ALA A 269 -3.08 -11.59 -12.19
CA ALA A 269 -2.28 -12.77 -11.92
C ALA A 269 -1.26 -13.00 -13.03
N PHE A 270 -0.04 -13.38 -12.65
CA PHE A 270 1.08 -13.59 -13.56
C PHE A 270 1.75 -14.93 -13.28
N LYS A 271 2.21 -15.59 -14.34
CA LYS A 271 3.10 -16.76 -14.27
C LYS A 271 4.46 -16.38 -14.85
N LEU A 272 5.54 -16.87 -14.27
CA LEU A 272 6.86 -16.69 -14.87
C LEU A 272 7.03 -17.59 -16.09
N THR A 273 7.70 -17.06 -17.10
CA THR A 273 8.19 -17.86 -18.22
C THR A 273 9.55 -18.48 -17.85
N PRO A 274 9.99 -19.57 -18.50
CA PRO A 274 11.32 -20.14 -18.26
C PRO A 274 12.45 -19.13 -18.43
N THR A 275 12.33 -18.24 -19.43
CA THR A 275 13.31 -17.17 -19.67
C THR A 275 13.34 -16.14 -18.55
N GLY A 276 12.17 -15.79 -17.99
CA GLY A 276 12.08 -14.90 -16.83
C GLY A 276 12.66 -15.52 -15.56
N PHE A 277 12.40 -16.81 -15.34
CA PHE A 277 12.96 -17.56 -14.23
C PHE A 277 14.50 -17.57 -14.27
N ASP A 278 15.08 -17.90 -15.43
CA ASP A 278 16.53 -17.94 -15.63
C ASP A 278 17.19 -16.56 -15.52
N TRP A 279 16.55 -15.51 -16.06
CA TRP A 279 17.04 -14.15 -15.91
C TRP A 279 17.08 -13.75 -14.43
N ALA A 280 15.99 -13.99 -13.69
CA ALA A 280 15.86 -13.60 -12.30
C ALA A 280 16.85 -14.33 -11.38
N LYS A 281 17.13 -15.60 -11.65
CA LYS A 281 18.12 -16.39 -10.91
C LYS A 281 19.54 -15.81 -11.02
N ASN A 282 19.85 -15.18 -12.14
CA ASN A 282 21.15 -14.57 -12.41
C ASN A 282 21.19 -13.07 -12.09
N ASN A 283 20.04 -12.43 -11.88
CA ASN A 283 19.96 -11.01 -11.59
C ASN A 283 20.50 -10.70 -10.18
N LYS A 284 21.48 -9.80 -10.11
CA LYS A 284 22.05 -9.28 -8.86
C LYS A 284 21.70 -7.81 -8.61
N ASP A 285 21.06 -7.16 -9.60
CA ASP A 285 20.68 -5.76 -9.52
C ASP A 285 19.32 -5.63 -8.81
N ILE A 286 19.31 -4.84 -7.75
CA ILE A 286 18.15 -4.58 -6.88
C ILE A 286 17.54 -3.20 -7.20
N GLY A 287 17.97 -2.56 -8.29
CA GLY A 287 17.38 -1.32 -8.78
C GLY A 287 15.99 -1.53 -9.40
N ASN A 288 15.26 -0.42 -9.58
CA ASN A 288 13.92 -0.43 -10.20
C ASN A 288 13.96 -0.82 -11.69
N ASN A 289 15.10 -0.62 -12.36
CA ASN A 289 15.29 -0.90 -13.78
C ASN A 289 16.52 -1.79 -13.98
N PRO A 290 16.47 -3.06 -13.56
CA PRO A 290 17.61 -3.94 -13.63
C PRO A 290 17.95 -4.27 -15.08
N LYS A 291 19.25 -4.42 -15.36
CA LYS A 291 19.73 -4.65 -16.72
C LYS A 291 19.15 -5.93 -17.32
N GLY A 292 18.60 -5.80 -18.54
CA GLY A 292 18.05 -6.93 -19.30
C GLY A 292 16.63 -7.33 -18.89
N TYR A 293 15.95 -6.54 -18.04
CA TYR A 293 14.55 -6.74 -17.75
C TYR A 293 13.68 -6.66 -19.02
N SER A 294 12.74 -7.59 -19.17
CA SER A 294 11.84 -7.68 -20.33
C SER A 294 10.44 -8.13 -19.91
N GLN A 295 9.42 -7.63 -20.60
CA GLN A 295 8.02 -8.05 -20.39
C GLN A 295 7.75 -9.50 -20.86
N THR A 296 8.69 -10.12 -21.58
CA THR A 296 8.62 -11.54 -21.98
C THR A 296 8.92 -12.53 -20.84
N PHE A 297 9.31 -12.03 -19.67
CA PHE A 297 9.67 -12.83 -18.49
C PHE A 297 8.48 -13.37 -17.71
N TYR A 298 7.29 -12.89 -18.02
CA TYR A 298 6.07 -13.34 -17.40
C TYR A 298 4.95 -13.35 -18.44
N GLU A 299 3.91 -14.10 -18.13
CA GLU A 299 2.66 -14.07 -18.86
C GLU A 299 1.52 -13.84 -17.88
N ARG A 300 0.48 -13.12 -18.32
CA ARG A 300 -0.75 -13.02 -17.55
C ARG A 300 -1.50 -14.33 -17.63
N VAL A 301 -2.14 -14.69 -16.52
CA VAL A 301 -2.97 -15.87 -16.41
C VAL A 301 -4.37 -15.51 -15.98
N GLN A 302 -5.33 -16.35 -16.37
CA GLN A 302 -6.73 -16.10 -16.09
C GLN A 302 -7.00 -16.29 -14.60
N MET A 303 -7.72 -15.33 -14.02
CA MET A 303 -8.16 -15.40 -12.65
C MET A 303 -9.60 -14.89 -12.53
N LEU A 304 -10.39 -15.52 -11.67
CA LEU A 304 -11.79 -15.24 -11.43
C LEU A 304 -12.06 -15.05 -9.94
N LEU A 305 -13.06 -14.25 -9.61
CA LEU A 305 -13.56 -14.13 -8.25
C LEU A 305 -14.81 -14.98 -8.06
N SER A 306 -14.90 -15.67 -6.93
CA SER A 306 -16.04 -16.53 -6.60
C SER A 306 -16.61 -16.24 -5.22
N ASP A 307 -17.93 -16.32 -5.10
CA ASP A 307 -18.68 -16.36 -3.84
C ASP A 307 -19.26 -17.76 -3.57
N ARG A 308 -19.00 -18.75 -4.44
CA ARG A 308 -19.54 -20.11 -4.32
C ARG A 308 -18.92 -20.90 -3.18
N PHE A 309 -17.72 -20.51 -2.74
CA PHE A 309 -17.02 -21.15 -1.64
C PHE A 309 -16.24 -20.12 -0.84
N MET A 310 -15.90 -20.49 0.38
CA MET A 310 -15.10 -19.68 1.30
C MET A 310 -13.70 -20.28 1.40
N GLY A 311 -12.70 -19.41 1.43
CA GLY A 311 -11.36 -19.80 1.86
C GLY A 311 -11.10 -19.45 3.33
N PHE A 312 -9.97 -19.90 3.85
CA PHE A 312 -9.52 -19.62 5.23
C PHE A 312 -8.11 -19.02 5.27
N PHE A 313 -7.73 -18.47 6.42
CA PHE A 313 -6.38 -17.95 6.64
C PHE A 313 -5.61 -18.85 7.60
N LEU A 314 -4.31 -18.95 7.36
CA LEU A 314 -3.35 -19.37 8.38
C LEU A 314 -2.51 -18.16 8.76
N VAL A 315 -2.26 -18.00 10.06
CA VAL A 315 -1.49 -16.89 10.62
C VAL A 315 -0.45 -17.43 11.59
N PRO A 316 0.60 -16.66 11.93
CA PRO A 316 1.58 -17.10 12.90
C PRO A 316 0.92 -17.41 14.25
N SER A 317 1.40 -18.43 14.97
CA SER A 317 0.83 -18.80 16.28
C SER A 317 0.90 -17.66 17.31
N THR A 318 1.83 -16.72 17.13
CA THR A 318 1.98 -15.48 17.91
C THR A 318 0.99 -14.37 17.54
N ASP A 319 0.10 -14.60 16.57
CA ASP A 319 -0.84 -13.65 15.97
C ASP A 319 -0.20 -12.47 15.21
N CYS A 320 1.09 -12.22 15.41
CA CYS A 320 1.84 -11.15 14.78
C CYS A 320 2.46 -11.62 13.46
N TRP A 321 1.83 -11.25 12.34
CA TRP A 321 2.41 -11.41 11.01
C TRP A 321 3.15 -10.14 10.54
N ASN A 322 2.78 -8.96 11.01
CA ASN A 322 3.34 -7.69 10.57
C ASN A 322 4.52 -7.22 11.45
N TYR A 323 5.73 -7.21 10.90
CA TYR A 323 6.96 -6.77 11.56
C TYR A 323 7.41 -5.37 11.12
N ASN A 324 6.59 -4.60 10.39
CA ASN A 324 6.96 -3.25 9.94
C ASN A 324 7.28 -2.28 11.10
N PHE A 325 6.65 -2.43 12.28
CA PHE A 325 6.98 -1.66 13.49
C PHE A 325 7.93 -2.37 14.44
N MET A 326 8.42 -3.56 14.06
CA MET A 326 9.29 -4.42 14.87
C MET A 326 10.41 -5.02 14.01
N GLY A 327 10.96 -4.24 13.07
CA GLY A 327 11.91 -4.73 12.07
C GLY A 327 13.13 -5.44 12.66
N VAL A 328 13.60 -5.01 13.83
CA VAL A 328 14.72 -5.63 14.56
C VAL A 328 14.44 -7.06 15.02
N ARG A 329 13.16 -7.43 15.17
CA ARG A 329 12.72 -8.78 15.57
C ARG A 329 12.52 -9.71 14.37
N HIS A 330 12.53 -9.18 13.15
CA HIS A 330 12.42 -9.99 11.94
C HIS A 330 13.79 -10.50 11.50
N SER A 331 13.88 -11.77 11.16
CA SER A 331 15.09 -12.38 10.58
C SER A 331 14.70 -13.29 9.43
N VAL A 332 15.47 -13.29 8.35
CA VAL A 332 15.18 -14.13 7.17
C VAL A 332 15.24 -15.63 7.50
N ASN A 333 16.05 -16.00 8.51
CA ASN A 333 16.19 -17.38 8.99
C ASN A 333 15.25 -17.71 10.15
N MET A 334 14.33 -16.81 10.53
CA MET A 334 13.45 -17.04 11.66
C MET A 334 12.53 -18.23 11.40
N LYS A 335 12.20 -18.95 12.48
CA LYS A 335 11.22 -20.02 12.44
C LYS A 335 9.88 -19.53 12.96
N TYR A 336 8.81 -20.13 12.45
CA TYR A 336 7.45 -19.84 12.88
C TYR A 336 6.56 -21.07 12.75
N ASP A 337 5.54 -21.10 13.60
CA ASP A 337 4.42 -22.04 13.51
C ASP A 337 3.16 -21.28 13.08
N LEU A 338 2.22 -21.98 12.48
CA LEU A 338 0.97 -21.43 12.00
C LEU A 338 -0.22 -21.98 12.79
N LYS A 339 -1.30 -21.22 12.81
CA LYS A 339 -2.62 -21.63 13.31
C LYS A 339 -3.74 -21.14 12.40
N LEU A 340 -4.88 -21.82 12.46
CA LEU A 340 -6.11 -21.41 11.80
C LEU A 340 -6.74 -20.25 12.57
N GLU A 341 -6.64 -19.04 12.03
CA GLU A 341 -7.25 -17.85 12.63
C GLU A 341 -7.37 -16.73 11.58
N THR A 342 -8.23 -15.75 11.86
CA THR A 342 -8.41 -14.57 11.04
C THR A 342 -7.28 -13.55 11.29
N PRO A 343 -6.61 -13.03 10.24
CA PRO A 343 -5.51 -12.10 10.43
C PRO A 343 -5.96 -10.76 11.00
N LYS A 344 -5.12 -10.20 11.87
CA LYS A 344 -5.28 -8.86 12.43
C LYS A 344 -4.87 -7.79 11.44
N GLU A 345 -5.45 -6.60 11.56
CA GLU A 345 -5.21 -5.46 10.67
C GLU A 345 -3.78 -4.92 10.81
N PHE A 346 -3.26 -4.27 9.76
CA PHE A 346 -1.89 -3.76 9.71
C PHE A 346 -1.49 -2.96 10.96
N TYR A 347 -2.39 -2.10 11.44
CA TYR A 347 -2.20 -1.21 12.59
C TYR A 347 -2.78 -1.73 13.91
N HIS A 348 -3.11 -3.01 14.00
CA HIS A 348 -3.55 -3.64 15.25
C HIS A 348 -2.48 -3.52 16.34
N GLU A 349 -2.89 -3.41 17.61
CA GLU A 349 -1.99 -3.15 18.75
C GLU A 349 -0.82 -4.13 18.87
N ILE A 350 -1.10 -5.42 18.62
CA ILE A 350 -0.11 -6.50 18.64
C ILE A 350 1.06 -6.30 17.66
N HIS A 351 0.83 -5.59 16.55
CA HIS A 351 1.87 -5.31 15.55
C HIS A 351 2.76 -4.13 15.94
N ARG A 352 2.40 -3.38 16.99
CA ARG A 352 3.03 -2.11 17.35
C ARG A 352 3.12 -1.90 18.88
N PRO A 353 3.70 -2.87 19.61
CA PRO A 353 3.77 -2.82 21.08
C PRO A 353 4.53 -1.60 21.60
N ALA A 354 5.58 -1.16 20.89
CA ALA A 354 6.39 0.01 21.29
C ALA A 354 5.56 1.30 21.40
N HIS A 355 4.48 1.45 20.62
CA HIS A 355 3.61 2.62 20.73
C HIS A 355 2.81 2.65 22.04
N PHE A 356 2.55 1.49 22.65
CA PHE A 356 1.76 1.37 23.87
C PHE A 356 2.64 1.35 25.12
N LEU A 357 3.85 0.76 25.03
CA LEU A 357 4.84 0.77 26.12
C LEU A 357 5.38 2.17 26.44
N ASN A 358 5.29 3.13 25.50
CA ASN A 358 5.67 4.52 25.79
C ASN A 358 4.69 5.23 26.73
N PHE A 359 3.44 4.77 26.83
CA PHE A 359 2.45 5.37 27.73
C PHE A 359 2.62 4.90 29.18
N SER A 360 3.05 3.66 29.41
CA SER A 360 3.28 3.13 30.76
C SER A 360 4.40 3.87 31.53
N ASN A 361 5.31 4.54 30.83
CA ASN A 361 6.39 5.31 31.48
C ASN A 361 5.96 6.74 31.86
N ILE A 362 4.77 7.20 31.45
CA ILE A 362 4.26 8.54 31.75
C ILE A 362 3.50 8.55 33.09
N GLU A 363 2.94 7.41 33.51
CA GLU A 363 2.22 7.27 34.78
C GLU A 363 3.09 7.53 36.02
N ASP A 364 4.42 7.34 35.93
CA ASP A 364 5.36 7.62 37.02
C ASP A 364 5.64 9.13 37.26
N THR A 365 5.05 10.02 36.45
CA THR A 365 5.29 11.47 36.50
C THR A 365 4.10 12.33 36.93
N ASP A 366 2.99 11.74 37.39
CA ASP A 366 1.84 12.51 37.86
C ASP A 366 1.69 12.48 39.40
N PRO A 367 2.34 13.40 40.14
CA PRO A 367 2.04 13.60 41.55
C PRO A 367 0.84 14.53 41.67
N GLY A 368 -0.38 14.05 41.42
CA GLY A 368 -1.56 14.88 41.74
C GLY A 368 -2.91 14.53 41.15
N PHE A 369 -3.49 13.40 41.55
CA PHE A 369 -4.94 13.33 41.78
C PHE A 369 -5.22 12.47 43.01
N VAL A 370 -5.16 13.11 44.19
CA VAL A 370 -5.64 12.55 45.45
C VAL A 370 -7.16 12.76 45.50
N ASP A 371 -7.88 11.67 45.76
CA ASP A 371 -9.34 11.48 45.80
C ASP A 371 -10.10 11.55 44.46
N ARG A 372 -10.36 10.37 43.90
CA ARG A 372 -11.53 10.12 43.05
C ARG A 372 -12.41 9.07 43.73
N GLU A 373 -13.48 9.52 44.38
CA GLU A 373 -14.58 8.63 44.73
C GLU A 373 -15.28 8.20 43.44
N ASP A 374 -15.14 6.92 43.07
CA ASP A 374 -15.93 6.30 42.02
C ASP A 374 -17.19 5.69 42.64
N SER A 375 -18.30 6.43 42.55
CA SER A 375 -19.60 6.02 43.10
C SER A 375 -20.45 5.20 42.12
N PHE A 376 -19.90 4.78 40.98
CA PHE A 376 -20.63 3.99 39.98
C PHE A 376 -19.84 2.73 39.60
N ALA A 377 -20.08 1.67 40.38
CA ALA A 377 -19.74 0.29 40.03
C ALA A 377 -20.99 -0.46 39.54
#